data_AF-A0A4V2W0X8-F1
#
_entry.id   AF-A0A4V2W0X8-F1
#
_cell.length_a   1.000
_cell.length_b   1.000
_cell.length_c   1.000
_cell.angle_alpha   90.00
_cell.angle_beta   90.00
_cell.angle_gamma   90.00
#
_symmetry.space_group_name_H-M   'P 1'
#
loop_
_entity.id
_entity.type
_entity.pdbx_description
1 polymer ?
#
loop_
_entity_poly.entity_id
_entity_poly.type
_entity_poly.pdbx_seq_one_letter_code
_entity_poly.pdbx_strand_id
1 'polypeptide(L)'
;MLNSIEVVKSTATVASEGTSGGAGQVTAYSEPHMQISSPAGVAASTPANAIFAAGNTSSFTAGQDINFAAQGNTHHAVKGGISLFTYGKATNASKPNQETGIKLHAASGKVTSQSQSDETRLTADKSITVASITQSVTVAAPKHVLLTAGGAYIKIEGGNIEIHGPGTMAFNAGMKTLTGGKSESLTLPTFTNSTLSLNTFERHTYAAQYQVFEGENLVPNQPYVLTLPNGTKHYSTTNTEGKTLKVGTSESKDLKLTLLEKDDWIQENINVWHQEMDKHWG
;
A
#
# COMPACT_ATOMS: atom_id res chain seq x y z
N MET A 1 11.17 20.46 -3.54
CA MET A 1 11.23 21.03 -4.90
C MET A 1 12.11 22.28 -5.00
N LEU A 2 12.46 22.95 -3.90
CA LEU A 2 13.31 24.15 -3.92
C LEU A 2 14.81 23.84 -4.17
N ASN A 3 15.32 22.71 -3.66
CA ASN A 3 16.76 22.40 -3.77
C ASN A 3 17.23 21.99 -5.19
N SER A 4 16.34 21.56 -6.08
CA SER A 4 16.71 21.10 -7.43
C SER A 4 16.98 22.25 -8.42
N ILE A 5 16.57 23.47 -8.12
CA ILE A 5 16.81 24.66 -8.96
C ILE A 5 18.07 25.45 -8.52
N GLU A 6 18.53 25.27 -7.28
CA GLU A 6 19.62 26.08 -6.70
C GLU A 6 21.04 25.56 -7.05
N VAL A 7 21.16 24.33 -7.56
CA VAL A 7 22.43 23.63 -7.86
C VAL A 7 23.19 24.21 -9.08
N VAL A 8 22.68 25.27 -9.73
CA VAL A 8 23.30 25.87 -10.94
C VAL A 8 24.28 27.02 -10.61
N LYS A 9 24.74 27.16 -9.36
CA LYS A 9 25.70 28.22 -8.99
C LYS A 9 26.96 27.69 -8.31
N SER A 10 27.90 27.17 -9.10
CA SER A 10 29.32 27.26 -8.72
C SER A 10 30.22 27.36 -9.94
N THR A 11 30.94 28.48 -10.05
CA THR A 11 32.05 28.66 -10.98
C THR A 11 33.30 28.09 -10.30
N ALA A 12 33.76 26.91 -10.71
CA ALA A 12 35.06 26.38 -10.28
C ALA A 12 36.07 26.50 -11.42
N THR A 13 37.09 27.33 -11.22
CA THR A 13 38.23 27.48 -12.13
C THR A 13 39.06 26.20 -12.10
N VAL A 14 38.97 25.35 -13.12
CA VAL A 14 39.92 24.25 -13.32
C VAL A 14 41.02 24.76 -14.25
N ALA A 15 42.20 25.05 -13.68
CA ALA A 15 43.39 25.32 -14.48
C ALA A 15 43.88 23.99 -15.09
N SER A 16 43.71 23.84 -16.39
CA SER A 16 44.30 22.76 -17.19
C SER A 16 45.46 23.34 -18.00
N GLU A 17 46.69 22.97 -17.66
CA GLU A 17 47.84 23.17 -18.54
C GLU A 17 47.70 22.22 -19.75
N GLY A 18 47.22 22.75 -20.87
CA GLY A 18 47.08 21.99 -22.12
C GLY A 18 46.43 22.81 -23.24
N THR A 19 47.25 23.23 -24.19
CA THR A 19 46.98 23.74 -25.56
C THR A 19 45.70 24.57 -25.79
N SER A 20 45.93 25.88 -26.00
CA SER A 20 45.00 26.92 -26.44
C SER A 20 43.90 26.49 -27.42
N GLY A 21 42.74 26.11 -26.88
CA GLY A 21 41.47 26.02 -27.59
C GLY A 21 40.33 26.48 -26.69
N GLY A 22 39.95 27.76 -26.80
CA GLY A 22 38.76 28.36 -26.16
C GLY A 22 38.82 28.48 -24.62
N ALA A 23 39.03 29.70 -24.11
CA ALA A 23 38.92 30.03 -22.68
C ALA A 23 37.45 30.06 -22.19
N GLY A 24 36.66 29.06 -22.54
CA GLY A 24 35.29 28.92 -22.07
C GLY A 24 35.28 28.34 -20.66
N GLN A 25 34.84 29.12 -19.67
CA GLN A 25 34.42 28.55 -18.39
C GLN A 25 33.21 27.65 -18.66
N VAL A 26 33.39 26.33 -18.51
CA VAL A 26 32.26 25.40 -18.49
C VAL A 26 31.71 25.41 -17.07
N THR A 27 30.44 25.78 -16.92
CA THR A 27 29.73 25.62 -15.65
C THR A 27 29.70 24.12 -15.32
N ALA A 28 30.51 23.71 -14.35
CA ALA A 28 30.47 22.37 -13.79
C ALA A 28 29.43 22.32 -12.67
N TYR A 29 28.88 21.15 -12.42
CA TYR A 29 27.97 20.94 -11.30
C TYR A 29 28.77 20.95 -9.99
N SER A 30 28.19 21.55 -8.94
CA SER A 30 28.80 21.60 -7.61
C SER A 30 28.79 20.24 -6.88
N GLU A 31 28.03 19.27 -7.38
CA GLU A 31 27.83 17.95 -6.80
C GLU A 31 27.95 16.84 -7.87
N PRO A 32 28.35 15.62 -7.48
CA PRO A 32 28.42 14.48 -8.39
C PRO A 32 27.01 14.10 -8.85
N HIS A 33 26.78 14.21 -10.15
CA HIS A 33 25.48 13.97 -10.74
C HIS A 33 25.62 13.28 -12.10
N MET A 34 24.53 12.70 -12.62
CA MET A 34 24.51 12.08 -13.94
C MET A 34 23.37 12.70 -14.75
N GLN A 35 23.69 13.19 -15.95
CA GLN A 35 22.72 13.73 -16.89
C GLN A 35 22.81 13.01 -18.24
N ILE A 36 21.67 12.57 -18.74
CA ILE A 36 21.53 11.94 -20.06
C ILE A 36 20.56 12.79 -20.88
N SER A 37 20.98 13.26 -22.06
CA SER A 37 20.16 14.09 -22.95
C SER A 37 20.46 13.78 -24.42
N SER A 38 19.44 13.77 -25.26
CA SER A 38 19.55 13.57 -26.71
C SER A 38 18.36 14.25 -27.42
N PRO A 39 18.60 15.06 -28.46
CA PRO A 39 17.52 15.75 -29.18
C PRO A 39 16.60 14.79 -29.95
N ALA A 40 17.09 13.61 -30.33
CA ALA A 40 16.33 12.60 -31.04
C ALA A 40 15.70 11.54 -30.11
N GLY A 41 16.06 11.53 -28.82
CA GLY A 41 15.53 10.61 -27.82
C GLY A 41 16.56 9.69 -27.17
N VAL A 42 16.12 8.99 -26.12
CA VAL A 42 16.91 8.05 -25.30
C VAL A 42 16.13 6.75 -25.16
N ALA A 43 16.80 5.61 -25.35
CA ALA A 43 16.23 4.28 -25.11
C ALA A 43 17.11 3.52 -24.11
N ALA A 44 16.49 2.94 -23.08
CA ALA A 44 17.14 2.07 -22.09
C ALA A 44 16.40 0.73 -22.03
N SER A 45 17.07 -0.36 -22.41
CA SER A 45 16.48 -1.69 -22.50
C SER A 45 17.40 -2.77 -21.92
N THR A 46 16.80 -3.84 -21.42
CA THR A 46 17.51 -5.02 -20.88
C THR A 46 16.62 -6.25 -21.06
N PRO A 47 17.17 -7.43 -21.38
CA PRO A 47 16.41 -8.68 -21.43
C PRO A 47 16.09 -9.24 -20.03
N ALA A 48 16.74 -8.71 -18.98
CA ALA A 48 16.53 -9.13 -17.60
C ALA A 48 15.72 -8.07 -16.84
N ASN A 49 16.26 -7.54 -15.74
CA ASN A 49 15.54 -6.64 -14.83
C ASN A 49 16.05 -5.20 -14.95
N ALA A 50 15.13 -4.24 -14.87
CA ALA A 50 15.44 -2.83 -14.70
C ALA A 50 14.86 -2.35 -13.36
N ILE A 51 15.66 -1.65 -12.56
CA ILE A 51 15.26 -1.10 -11.25
C ILE A 51 15.55 0.39 -11.25
N PHE A 52 14.52 1.19 -10.97
CA PHE A 52 14.63 2.63 -10.77
C PHE A 52 14.26 2.94 -9.33
N ALA A 53 15.20 3.48 -8.57
CA ALA A 53 15.00 3.79 -7.16
C ALA A 53 15.55 5.19 -6.86
N ALA A 54 14.82 5.96 -6.06
CA ALA A 54 15.28 7.20 -5.47
C ALA A 54 14.97 7.18 -3.98
N GLY A 55 15.92 7.62 -3.15
CA GLY A 55 15.73 7.66 -1.69
C GLY A 55 14.71 8.70 -1.23
N ASN A 56 14.39 9.69 -2.08
CA ASN A 56 13.53 10.81 -1.71
C ASN A 56 12.37 11.02 -2.68
N THR A 57 12.63 11.21 -3.97
CA THR A 57 11.57 11.48 -4.97
C THR A 57 11.99 11.00 -6.36
N SER A 58 11.07 10.37 -7.08
CA SER A 58 11.17 10.08 -8.50
C SER A 58 10.04 10.79 -9.24
N SER A 59 10.36 11.42 -10.36
CA SER A 59 9.40 12.14 -11.20
C SER A 59 9.53 11.69 -12.64
N PHE A 60 8.40 11.41 -13.28
CA PHE A 60 8.29 11.12 -14.70
C PHE A 60 7.40 12.20 -15.32
N THR A 61 7.87 12.83 -16.39
CA THR A 61 7.14 13.94 -17.02
C THR A 61 7.34 13.86 -18.53
N ALA A 62 6.26 14.10 -19.28
CA ALA A 62 6.28 14.15 -20.73
C ALA A 62 5.42 15.34 -21.20
N GLY A 63 5.80 15.96 -22.32
CA GLY A 63 5.00 17.03 -22.94
C GLY A 63 3.72 16.51 -23.63
N GLN A 64 3.67 15.21 -23.94
CA GLN A 64 2.52 14.56 -24.56
C GLN A 64 1.92 13.50 -23.63
N ASP A 65 2.51 12.30 -23.59
CA ASP A 65 1.96 11.13 -22.93
C ASP A 65 3.03 10.35 -22.15
N ILE A 66 2.64 9.70 -21.05
CA ILE A 66 3.43 8.69 -20.35
C ILE A 66 2.67 7.36 -20.46
N ASN A 67 3.34 6.33 -20.96
CA ASN A 67 2.74 5.01 -21.16
C ASN A 67 3.43 3.97 -20.26
N PHE A 68 2.64 3.26 -19.45
CA PHE A 68 3.09 2.11 -18.67
C PHE A 68 2.42 0.85 -19.19
N ALA A 69 3.19 -0.04 -19.81
CA ALA A 69 2.72 -1.30 -20.35
C ALA A 69 3.42 -2.47 -19.67
N ALA A 70 2.65 -3.45 -19.21
CA ALA A 70 3.14 -4.69 -18.64
C ALA A 70 2.33 -5.87 -19.23
N GLN A 71 3.01 -6.95 -19.60
CA GLN A 71 2.34 -8.19 -20.03
C GLN A 71 1.85 -9.02 -18.84
N GLY A 72 2.58 -8.94 -17.72
CA GLY A 72 2.17 -9.52 -16.44
C GLY A 72 1.32 -8.54 -15.66
N ASN A 73 1.80 -8.17 -14.47
CA ASN A 73 1.06 -7.33 -13.54
C ASN A 73 1.71 -5.95 -13.38
N THR A 74 0.89 -4.95 -13.13
CA THR A 74 1.34 -3.63 -12.65
C THR A 74 0.84 -3.45 -11.21
N HIS A 75 1.74 -3.13 -10.28
CA HIS A 75 1.42 -2.92 -8.87
C HIS A 75 1.83 -1.50 -8.43
N HIS A 76 0.91 -0.80 -7.77
CA HIS A 76 1.15 0.52 -7.21
C HIS A 76 0.95 0.43 -5.69
N ALA A 77 2.05 0.27 -4.96
CA ALA A 77 2.04 0.21 -3.50
C ALA A 77 2.52 1.56 -2.94
N VAL A 78 1.69 2.20 -2.13
CA VAL A 78 1.98 3.51 -1.53
C VAL A 78 1.66 3.49 -0.04
N LYS A 79 2.41 4.28 0.74
CA LYS A 79 2.13 4.48 2.17
C LYS A 79 1.19 5.64 2.44
N GLY A 80 1.39 6.77 1.75
CA GLY A 80 0.72 8.04 2.06
C GLY A 80 -0.58 8.30 1.29
N GLY A 81 -0.76 7.68 0.12
CA GLY A 81 -1.95 7.87 -0.72
C GLY A 81 -1.64 7.94 -2.21
N ILE A 82 -2.69 7.86 -3.03
CA ILE A 82 -2.65 8.03 -4.50
C ILE A 82 -3.62 9.17 -4.85
N SER A 83 -3.18 10.09 -5.70
CA SER A 83 -4.04 11.11 -6.31
C SER A 83 -3.99 10.97 -7.83
N LEU A 84 -5.16 10.88 -8.47
CA LEU A 84 -5.31 10.83 -9.92
C LEU A 84 -6.13 12.04 -10.36
N PHE A 85 -5.57 12.86 -11.24
CA PHE A 85 -6.20 14.08 -11.71
C PHE A 85 -6.05 14.21 -13.22
N THR A 86 -7.11 14.69 -13.85
CA THR A 86 -7.13 15.03 -15.27
C THR A 86 -7.86 16.34 -15.46
N TYR A 87 -7.29 17.22 -16.30
CA TYR A 87 -7.98 18.45 -16.70
C TYR A 87 -9.16 18.17 -17.65
N GLY A 88 -9.19 17.00 -18.30
CA GLY A 88 -10.33 16.55 -19.08
C GLY A 88 -10.57 17.30 -20.41
N LYS A 89 -9.57 18.00 -20.95
CA LYS A 89 -9.65 18.64 -22.29
C LYS A 89 -8.60 18.08 -23.25
N ALA A 90 -9.04 17.59 -24.40
CA ALA A 90 -8.20 17.27 -25.54
C ALA A 90 -8.35 18.38 -26.59
N THR A 91 -7.44 19.34 -26.58
CA THR A 91 -7.46 20.49 -27.50
C THR A 91 -6.48 20.37 -28.66
N ASN A 92 -5.62 19.34 -28.66
CA ASN A 92 -4.61 19.13 -29.68
C ASN A 92 -4.95 17.88 -30.51
N ALA A 93 -5.43 18.10 -31.73
CA ALA A 93 -5.81 17.04 -32.67
C ALA A 93 -4.63 16.15 -33.12
N SER A 94 -3.39 16.62 -32.96
CA SER A 94 -2.19 15.88 -33.34
C SER A 94 -1.67 14.95 -32.23
N LYS A 95 -2.38 14.82 -31.10
CA LYS A 95 -2.02 13.86 -30.06
C LYS A 95 -2.37 12.42 -30.48
N PRO A 96 -1.52 11.44 -30.15
CA PRO A 96 -1.79 10.04 -30.47
C PRO A 96 -2.98 9.47 -29.67
N ASN A 97 -3.28 10.02 -28.49
CA ASN A 97 -4.46 9.69 -27.71
C ASN A 97 -5.36 10.92 -27.48
N GLN A 98 -6.65 10.79 -27.85
CA GLN A 98 -7.67 11.84 -27.71
C GLN A 98 -8.63 11.59 -26.53
N GLU A 99 -8.44 10.50 -25.79
CA GLU A 99 -9.27 10.21 -24.63
C GLU A 99 -9.10 11.26 -23.53
N THR A 100 -10.22 11.62 -22.90
CA THR A 100 -10.26 12.57 -21.78
C THR A 100 -10.98 11.95 -20.60
N GLY A 101 -10.65 12.43 -19.40
CA GLY A 101 -11.19 11.86 -18.16
C GLY A 101 -10.34 10.71 -17.61
N ILE A 102 -10.91 9.99 -16.65
CA ILE A 102 -10.32 8.77 -16.06
C ILE A 102 -11.17 7.59 -16.51
N LYS A 103 -10.52 6.58 -17.10
CA LYS A 103 -11.16 5.34 -17.51
C LYS A 103 -10.48 4.17 -16.80
N LEU A 104 -11.29 3.34 -16.12
CA LEU A 104 -10.83 2.14 -15.43
C LEU A 104 -11.59 0.94 -16.00
N HIS A 105 -10.92 0.15 -16.84
CA HIS A 105 -11.54 -0.95 -17.57
C HIS A 105 -10.79 -2.26 -17.32
N ALA A 106 -11.53 -3.31 -17.00
CA ALA A 106 -11.07 -4.69 -17.04
C ALA A 106 -11.81 -5.39 -18.17
N ALA A 107 -11.10 -5.78 -19.24
CA ALA A 107 -11.71 -6.50 -20.37
C ALA A 107 -12.21 -7.90 -19.96
N SER A 108 -11.55 -8.51 -18.99
CA SER A 108 -11.97 -9.73 -18.31
C SER A 108 -11.54 -9.67 -16.85
N GLY A 109 -12.11 -10.52 -16.01
CA GLY A 109 -11.85 -10.52 -14.57
C GLY A 109 -12.69 -9.48 -13.82
N LYS A 110 -12.41 -9.33 -12.53
CA LYS A 110 -13.19 -8.49 -11.60
C LYS A 110 -12.55 -7.12 -11.39
N VAL A 111 -13.39 -6.09 -11.31
CA VAL A 111 -13.02 -4.80 -10.74
C VAL A 111 -13.48 -4.78 -9.28
N THR A 112 -12.58 -4.48 -8.36
CA THR A 112 -12.90 -4.32 -6.94
C THR A 112 -12.35 -2.99 -6.43
N SER A 113 -13.22 -2.17 -5.83
CA SER A 113 -12.86 -0.92 -5.17
C SER A 113 -13.34 -0.96 -3.72
N GLN A 114 -12.45 -0.66 -2.77
CA GLN A 114 -12.74 -0.79 -1.34
C GLN A 114 -11.98 0.28 -0.55
N SER A 115 -12.70 1.04 0.28
CA SER A 115 -12.14 1.72 1.44
C SER A 115 -12.32 0.81 2.66
N GLN A 116 -11.26 0.13 3.10
CA GLN A 116 -11.37 -0.92 4.12
C GLN A 116 -11.61 -0.39 5.55
N SER A 117 -11.22 0.85 5.81
CA SER A 117 -11.29 1.48 7.13
C SER A 117 -11.91 2.89 7.12
N ASP A 118 -12.40 3.36 5.98
CA ASP A 118 -12.90 4.73 5.82
C ASP A 118 -14.02 4.79 4.79
N GLU A 119 -14.59 5.97 4.56
CA GLU A 119 -15.68 6.19 3.63
C GLU A 119 -15.26 6.03 2.15
N THR A 120 -16.25 5.72 1.32
CA THR A 120 -16.15 5.82 -0.14
C THR A 120 -17.16 6.87 -0.59
N ARG A 121 -16.70 7.93 -1.26
CA ARG A 121 -17.56 8.97 -1.83
C ARG A 121 -17.47 8.95 -3.35
N LEU A 122 -18.63 8.84 -4.00
CA LEU A 122 -18.78 8.96 -5.46
C LEU A 122 -19.72 10.14 -5.73
N THR A 123 -19.23 11.14 -6.45
CA THR A 123 -19.99 12.37 -6.75
C THR A 123 -19.71 12.79 -8.18
N ALA A 124 -20.76 13.20 -8.90
CA ALA A 124 -20.67 13.75 -10.24
C ALA A 124 -21.57 15.00 -10.33
N ASP A 125 -21.13 16.00 -11.10
CA ASP A 125 -21.93 17.21 -11.40
C ASP A 125 -23.15 16.88 -12.29
N LYS A 126 -23.01 15.84 -13.12
CA LYS A 126 -24.07 15.33 -14.00
C LYS A 126 -24.66 14.05 -13.41
N SER A 127 -24.78 13.01 -14.22
CA SER A 127 -25.35 11.73 -13.81
C SER A 127 -24.31 10.78 -13.23
N ILE A 128 -24.78 9.91 -12.34
CA ILE A 128 -24.12 8.65 -11.96
C ILE A 128 -25.01 7.52 -12.45
N THR A 129 -24.43 6.58 -13.22
CA THR A 129 -25.12 5.39 -13.71
C THR A 129 -24.49 4.14 -13.12
N VAL A 130 -25.28 3.31 -12.45
CA VAL A 130 -24.88 1.99 -11.93
C VAL A 130 -25.76 0.94 -12.59
N ALA A 131 -25.15 -0.02 -13.31
CA ALA A 131 -25.89 -1.03 -14.05
C ALA A 131 -25.16 -2.38 -14.04
N SER A 132 -25.95 -3.46 -13.97
CA SER A 132 -25.53 -4.81 -14.30
C SER A 132 -26.26 -5.23 -15.57
N ILE A 133 -25.52 -5.69 -16.59
CA ILE A 133 -26.11 -5.98 -17.91
C ILE A 133 -26.81 -7.34 -17.95
N THR A 134 -26.30 -8.30 -17.17
CA THR A 134 -26.74 -9.70 -17.27
C THR A 134 -27.25 -10.28 -15.95
N GLN A 135 -26.94 -9.65 -14.81
CA GLN A 135 -27.29 -10.17 -13.49
C GLN A 135 -27.88 -9.05 -12.62
N SER A 136 -27.41 -8.92 -11.38
CA SER A 136 -27.99 -8.04 -10.37
C SER A 136 -27.09 -6.87 -10.00
N VAL A 137 -27.70 -5.83 -9.45
CA VAL A 137 -27.04 -4.79 -8.64
C VAL A 137 -27.46 -5.03 -7.19
N THR A 138 -26.50 -5.16 -6.27
CA THR A 138 -26.77 -5.35 -4.84
C THR A 138 -26.24 -4.15 -4.06
N VAL A 139 -27.10 -3.56 -3.23
CA VAL A 139 -26.75 -2.48 -2.30
C VAL A 139 -27.17 -2.93 -0.92
N ALA A 140 -26.22 -2.97 0.01
CA ALA A 140 -26.47 -3.44 1.36
C ALA A 140 -25.64 -2.66 2.37
N ALA A 141 -26.21 -2.47 3.56
CA ALA A 141 -25.56 -1.80 4.67
C ALA A 141 -26.10 -2.38 5.99
N PRO A 142 -25.26 -2.52 7.02
CA PRO A 142 -25.69 -3.07 8.31
C PRO A 142 -26.55 -2.10 9.12
N LYS A 143 -26.43 -0.79 8.88
CA LYS A 143 -27.19 0.25 9.58
C LYS A 143 -28.45 0.65 8.81
N HIS A 144 -28.27 1.31 7.66
CA HIS A 144 -29.38 1.72 6.81
C HIS A 144 -28.97 1.92 5.35
N VAL A 145 -29.95 1.91 4.45
CA VAL A 145 -29.83 2.39 3.07
C VAL A 145 -30.82 3.54 2.88
N LEU A 146 -30.36 4.67 2.35
CA LEU A 146 -31.18 5.87 2.11
C LEU A 146 -31.04 6.31 0.64
N LEU A 147 -32.17 6.44 -0.05
CA LEU A 147 -32.27 6.96 -1.41
C LEU A 147 -33.12 8.22 -1.39
N THR A 148 -32.58 9.36 -1.82
CA THR A 148 -33.24 10.67 -1.72
C THR A 148 -33.29 11.39 -3.07
N ALA A 149 -34.40 12.03 -3.39
CA ALA A 149 -34.55 12.89 -4.57
C ALA A 149 -35.62 13.96 -4.35
N GLY A 150 -35.29 15.25 -4.56
CA GLY A 150 -36.27 16.34 -4.55
C GLY A 150 -37.11 16.47 -3.27
N GLY A 151 -36.56 16.05 -2.11
CA GLY A 151 -37.28 16.03 -0.83
C GLY A 151 -38.07 14.74 -0.55
N ALA A 152 -38.19 13.82 -1.51
CA ALA A 152 -38.68 12.47 -1.28
C ALA A 152 -37.54 11.52 -0.90
N TYR A 153 -37.84 10.47 -0.15
CA TYR A 153 -36.88 9.42 0.19
C TYR A 153 -37.49 8.02 0.34
N ILE A 154 -36.64 7.02 0.14
CA ILE A 154 -36.84 5.62 0.52
C ILE A 154 -35.74 5.26 1.50
N LYS A 155 -36.11 4.75 2.68
CA LYS A 155 -35.17 4.37 3.73
C LYS A 155 -35.43 2.94 4.20
N ILE A 156 -34.37 2.16 4.32
CA ILE A 156 -34.39 0.79 4.85
C ILE A 156 -33.53 0.78 6.11
N GLU A 157 -34.13 0.56 7.28
CA GLU A 157 -33.44 0.57 8.58
C GLU A 157 -34.20 -0.30 9.61
N GLY A 158 -33.48 -1.07 10.42
CA GLY A 158 -34.07 -1.81 11.54
C GLY A 158 -35.17 -2.81 11.14
N GLY A 159 -35.14 -3.33 9.92
CA GLY A 159 -36.17 -4.21 9.35
C GLY A 159 -37.40 -3.47 8.78
N ASN A 160 -37.43 -2.14 8.84
CA ASN A 160 -38.49 -1.30 8.31
C ASN A 160 -38.15 -0.75 6.92
N ILE A 161 -39.19 -0.45 6.14
CA ILE A 161 -39.10 0.30 4.87
C ILE A 161 -39.98 1.55 5.01
N GLU A 162 -39.38 2.72 4.89
CA GLU A 162 -40.05 4.02 4.96
C GLU A 162 -40.05 4.67 3.56
N ILE A 163 -41.22 5.12 3.09
CA ILE A 163 -41.38 5.84 1.83
C ILE A 163 -42.07 7.17 2.13
N HIS A 164 -41.36 8.29 1.96
CA HIS A 164 -41.82 9.63 2.37
C HIS A 164 -41.50 10.68 1.31
N GLY A 165 -42.27 11.77 1.30
CA GLY A 165 -42.04 12.90 0.40
C GLY A 165 -43.22 13.87 0.41
N PRO A 166 -43.01 15.10 -0.11
CA PRO A 166 -43.97 16.20 -0.02
C PRO A 166 -45.15 16.10 -1.01
N GLY A 167 -45.05 15.22 -2.00
CA GLY A 167 -46.06 15.04 -3.04
C GLY A 167 -46.86 13.75 -2.89
N THR A 168 -47.69 13.46 -3.89
CA THR A 168 -48.49 12.23 -3.97
C THR A 168 -47.61 11.01 -4.20
N MET A 169 -47.80 9.96 -3.39
CA MET A 169 -47.18 8.65 -3.60
C MET A 169 -48.07 7.76 -4.46
N ALA A 170 -47.68 7.54 -5.72
CA ALA A 170 -48.43 6.71 -6.66
C ALA A 170 -47.89 5.27 -6.68
N PHE A 171 -48.75 4.31 -6.34
CA PHE A 171 -48.44 2.87 -6.44
C PHE A 171 -49.34 2.24 -7.51
N ASN A 172 -48.79 2.02 -8.71
CA ASN A 172 -49.53 1.47 -9.85
C ASN A 172 -49.25 -0.04 -9.98
N ALA A 173 -50.28 -0.89 -9.88
CA ALA A 173 -50.17 -2.34 -10.01
C ALA A 173 -51.51 -2.96 -10.45
N GLY A 174 -51.46 -4.08 -11.19
CA GLY A 174 -52.67 -4.84 -11.57
C GLY A 174 -53.36 -5.52 -10.37
N MET A 175 -52.63 -5.78 -9.28
CA MET A 175 -53.12 -6.27 -8.00
C MET A 175 -52.18 -5.81 -6.89
N LYS A 176 -52.69 -5.52 -5.69
CA LYS A 176 -51.91 -5.17 -4.50
C LYS A 176 -52.27 -6.15 -3.38
N THR A 177 -51.32 -6.99 -2.99
CA THR A 177 -51.50 -7.97 -1.91
C THR A 177 -50.44 -7.72 -0.85
N LEU A 178 -50.88 -7.43 0.37
CA LEU A 178 -50.00 -7.30 1.53
C LEU A 178 -50.12 -8.58 2.35
N THR A 179 -48.99 -9.25 2.57
CA THR A 179 -48.91 -10.47 3.39
C THR A 179 -48.08 -10.21 4.65
N GLY A 180 -48.00 -11.18 5.55
CA GLY A 180 -47.19 -11.07 6.77
C GLY A 180 -45.70 -10.85 6.48
N GLY A 181 -44.98 -10.32 7.46
CA GLY A 181 -43.55 -10.02 7.33
C GLY A 181 -42.70 -11.26 7.05
N LYS A 182 -41.62 -11.08 6.27
CA LYS A 182 -40.59 -12.08 5.97
C LYS A 182 -39.22 -11.43 6.12
N SER A 183 -38.23 -12.19 6.55
CA SER A 183 -36.85 -11.72 6.77
C SER A 183 -35.89 -12.39 5.79
N GLU A 184 -34.90 -11.64 5.31
CA GLU A 184 -33.82 -12.16 4.46
C GLU A 184 -32.50 -11.51 4.91
N SER A 185 -31.42 -12.30 4.99
CA SER A 185 -30.11 -11.85 5.48
C SER A 185 -29.07 -11.91 4.37
N LEU A 186 -28.34 -10.81 4.16
CA LEU A 186 -27.18 -10.78 3.26
C LEU A 186 -25.88 -10.85 4.08
N THR A 187 -24.92 -11.66 3.64
CA THR A 187 -23.57 -11.69 4.24
C THR A 187 -22.70 -10.62 3.59
N LEU A 188 -22.23 -9.66 4.39
CA LEU A 188 -21.27 -8.64 3.96
C LEU A 188 -19.83 -9.17 4.05
N PRO A 189 -18.91 -8.71 3.16
CA PRO A 189 -17.50 -9.07 3.26
C PRO A 189 -16.87 -8.54 4.56
N THR A 190 -16.01 -9.35 5.18
CA THR A 190 -15.22 -8.96 6.36
C THR A 190 -13.87 -8.40 5.92
N PHE A 191 -13.46 -7.29 6.54
CA PHE A 191 -12.14 -6.69 6.29
C PHE A 191 -11.18 -7.06 7.42
N THR A 192 -9.93 -7.38 7.07
CA THR A 192 -8.85 -7.60 8.03
C THR A 192 -7.92 -6.38 8.02
N ASN A 193 -7.68 -5.76 9.18
CA ASN A 193 -6.78 -4.62 9.31
C ASN A 193 -5.33 -5.10 9.17
N SER A 194 -4.77 -5.05 7.97
CA SER A 194 -3.36 -5.37 7.72
C SER A 194 -2.58 -4.10 7.39
N THR A 195 -1.48 -3.84 8.10
CA THR A 195 -0.57 -2.73 7.81
C THR A 195 0.39 -3.11 6.68
N LEU A 196 0.44 -2.31 5.61
CA LEU A 196 1.44 -2.48 4.55
C LEU A 196 2.82 -2.06 5.08
N SER A 197 3.68 -3.03 5.38
CA SER A 197 5.09 -2.79 5.71
C SER A 197 5.94 -2.85 4.45
N LEU A 198 6.12 -1.70 3.79
CA LEU A 198 7.20 -1.54 2.80
C LEU A 198 8.49 -1.34 3.59
N ASN A 199 9.09 -2.43 4.08
CA ASN A 199 10.40 -2.34 4.71
C ASN A 199 11.39 -1.85 3.66
N THR A 200 11.87 -0.63 3.84
CA THR A 200 13.10 -0.14 3.23
C THR A 200 14.17 -1.18 3.50
N PHE A 201 14.93 -1.59 2.49
CA PHE A 201 16.01 -2.56 2.59
C PHE A 201 16.85 -2.35 3.87
N GLU A 202 16.51 -3.04 4.95
CA GLU A 202 17.48 -3.30 6.00
C GLU A 202 18.46 -4.26 5.36
N ARG A 203 19.55 -3.72 4.79
CA ARG A 203 20.73 -4.53 4.47
C ARG A 203 21.22 -5.09 5.79
N HIS A 204 20.76 -6.28 6.15
CA HIS A 204 21.48 -7.12 7.10
C HIS A 204 22.80 -7.48 6.42
N THR A 205 23.85 -6.72 6.74
CA THR A 205 25.19 -6.93 6.18
C THR A 205 25.81 -8.22 6.72
N TYR A 206 25.29 -8.72 7.85
CA TYR A 206 25.76 -9.93 8.52
C TYR A 206 24.58 -10.80 8.96
N ALA A 207 24.79 -12.11 9.03
CA ALA A 207 23.83 -13.05 9.58
C ALA A 207 24.53 -14.00 10.55
N ALA A 208 23.88 -14.32 11.66
CA ALA A 208 24.40 -15.21 12.69
C ALA A 208 23.38 -16.31 13.03
N GLN A 209 23.91 -17.49 13.33
CA GLN A 209 23.17 -18.68 13.76
C GLN A 209 24.08 -19.48 14.68
N TYR A 210 23.54 -20.00 15.78
CA TYR A 210 24.24 -20.87 16.71
C TYR A 210 23.73 -22.31 16.58
N GLN A 211 24.60 -23.27 16.91
CA GLN A 211 24.25 -24.68 17.01
C GLN A 211 24.58 -25.16 18.42
N VAL A 212 23.60 -25.80 19.07
CA VAL A 212 23.67 -26.19 20.48
C VAL A 212 24.02 -27.68 20.59
N PHE A 213 25.01 -27.97 21.43
CA PHE A 213 25.52 -29.31 21.70
C PHE A 213 25.53 -29.59 23.21
N GLU A 214 25.25 -30.83 23.59
CA GLU A 214 25.46 -31.38 24.92
C GLU A 214 26.43 -32.56 24.79
N GLY A 215 27.70 -32.32 25.14
CA GLY A 215 28.79 -33.23 24.78
C GLY A 215 29.00 -33.28 23.26
N GLU A 216 28.97 -34.49 22.67
CA GLU A 216 29.04 -34.69 21.22
C GLU A 216 27.66 -34.74 20.53
N ASN A 217 26.57 -34.67 21.31
CA ASN A 217 25.22 -34.81 20.78
C ASN A 217 24.59 -33.44 20.51
N LEU A 218 23.92 -33.33 19.37
CA LEU A 218 23.10 -32.16 19.02
C LEU A 218 21.85 -32.14 19.88
N VAL A 219 21.46 -30.94 20.34
CA VAL A 219 20.27 -30.77 21.20
C VAL A 219 19.13 -30.14 20.40
N PRO A 220 18.23 -30.93 19.79
CA PRO A 220 17.04 -30.42 19.13
C PRO A 220 15.97 -30.02 20.16
N ASN A 221 15.06 -29.12 19.76
CA ASN A 221 13.94 -28.63 20.57
C ASN A 221 14.34 -28.00 21.91
N GLN A 222 15.59 -27.51 22.05
CA GLN A 222 16.05 -26.80 23.23
C GLN A 222 15.49 -25.37 23.22
N PRO A 223 14.71 -24.97 24.24
CA PRO A 223 14.25 -23.58 24.37
C PRO A 223 15.43 -22.63 24.61
N TYR A 224 15.42 -21.49 23.92
CA TYR A 224 16.44 -20.47 24.05
C TYR A 224 15.89 -19.05 23.86
N VAL A 225 16.64 -18.08 24.37
CA VAL A 225 16.47 -16.65 24.10
C VAL A 225 17.71 -16.13 23.38
N LEU A 226 17.49 -15.54 22.21
CA LEU A 226 18.52 -14.85 21.44
C LEU A 226 18.35 -13.35 21.58
N THR A 227 19.32 -12.67 22.18
CA THR A 227 19.31 -11.21 22.36
C THR A 227 20.22 -10.55 21.33
N LEU A 228 19.65 -9.67 20.51
CA LEU A 228 20.37 -8.86 19.53
C LEU A 228 21.07 -7.65 20.19
N PRO A 229 22.06 -7.02 19.53
CA PRO A 229 22.78 -5.88 20.09
C PRO A 229 21.88 -4.66 20.36
N ASN A 230 20.75 -4.54 19.68
CA ASN A 230 19.73 -3.51 19.89
C ASN A 230 18.81 -3.81 21.09
N GLY A 231 19.02 -4.91 21.81
CA GLY A 231 18.22 -5.34 22.95
C GLY A 231 16.98 -6.18 22.59
N THR A 232 16.69 -6.39 21.30
CA THR A 232 15.58 -7.24 20.87
C THR A 232 15.82 -8.69 21.25
N LYS A 233 14.82 -9.34 21.85
CA LYS A 233 14.87 -10.75 22.26
C LYS A 233 13.99 -11.61 21.34
N HIS A 234 14.53 -12.73 20.86
CA HIS A 234 13.78 -13.77 20.16
C HIS A 234 13.71 -15.03 21.00
N TYR A 235 12.50 -15.48 21.26
CA TYR A 235 12.19 -16.70 22.01
C TYR A 235 11.86 -17.80 21.00
N SER A 236 12.60 -18.91 21.04
CA SER A 236 12.35 -20.04 20.14
C SER A 236 12.97 -21.32 20.66
N THR A 237 12.78 -22.40 19.92
CA THR A 237 13.43 -23.69 20.17
C THR A 237 14.39 -24.02 19.04
N THR A 238 15.47 -24.76 19.35
CA THR A 238 16.39 -25.23 18.31
C THR A 238 15.69 -26.22 17.37
N ASN A 239 16.08 -26.21 16.09
CA ASN A 239 15.53 -27.14 15.11
C ASN A 239 16.08 -28.57 15.30
N THR A 240 15.70 -29.50 14.42
CA THR A 240 16.14 -30.91 14.43
C THR A 240 17.65 -31.11 14.33
N GLU A 241 18.40 -30.10 13.89
CA GLU A 241 19.86 -30.09 13.81
C GLU A 241 20.52 -29.32 14.98
N GLY A 242 19.75 -28.96 16.00
CA GLY A 242 20.23 -28.18 17.15
C GLY A 242 20.52 -26.71 16.83
N LYS A 243 20.07 -26.18 15.68
CA LYS A 243 20.35 -24.80 15.25
C LYS A 243 19.30 -23.81 15.74
N THR A 244 19.75 -22.61 16.10
CA THR A 244 18.89 -21.46 16.38
C THR A 244 18.36 -20.85 15.07
N LEU A 245 17.35 -20.00 15.18
CA LEU A 245 16.90 -19.13 14.10
C LEU A 245 18.05 -18.26 13.59
N LYS A 246 18.13 -18.12 12.26
CA LYS A 246 19.09 -17.24 11.61
C LYS A 246 18.60 -15.80 11.71
N VAL A 247 19.39 -14.92 12.34
CA VAL A 247 19.05 -13.50 12.45
C VAL A 247 20.02 -12.66 11.64
N GLY A 248 19.50 -11.60 11.03
CA GLY A 248 20.29 -10.59 10.33
C GLY A 248 20.64 -9.44 11.26
N THR A 249 21.89 -8.98 11.22
CA THR A 249 22.35 -7.82 11.99
C THR A 249 22.90 -6.75 11.06
N SER A 250 22.75 -5.48 11.45
CA SER A 250 23.36 -4.34 10.75
C SER A 250 24.87 -4.22 11.03
N GLU A 251 25.33 -4.76 12.17
CA GLU A 251 26.73 -4.74 12.63
C GLU A 251 27.23 -6.16 12.96
N SER A 252 28.53 -6.42 12.78
CA SER A 252 29.18 -7.66 13.23
C SER A 252 29.43 -7.55 14.74
N LYS A 253 28.43 -7.95 15.53
CA LYS A 253 28.51 -8.03 16.99
C LYS A 253 28.00 -9.37 17.47
N ASP A 254 28.62 -9.88 18.52
CA ASP A 254 28.21 -11.13 19.14
C ASP A 254 26.77 -11.04 19.64
N LEU A 255 26.00 -12.09 19.39
CA LEU A 255 24.66 -12.24 19.94
C LEU A 255 24.76 -12.99 21.26
N LYS A 256 23.89 -12.64 22.19
CA LYS A 256 23.79 -13.38 23.45
C LYS A 256 22.76 -14.48 23.31
N LEU A 257 23.21 -15.73 23.32
CA LEU A 257 22.35 -16.92 23.42
C LEU A 257 22.22 -17.32 24.89
N THR A 258 21.00 -17.45 25.38
CA THR A 258 20.69 -17.99 26.72
C THR A 258 19.81 -19.22 26.54
N LEU A 259 20.28 -20.38 26.99
CA LEU A 259 19.47 -21.61 27.02
C LEU A 259 18.54 -21.54 28.23
N LEU A 260 17.27 -21.88 28.04
CA LEU A 260 16.29 -21.91 29.11
C LEU A 260 16.04 -23.35 29.56
N GLU A 261 15.86 -23.57 30.85
CA GLU A 261 15.33 -24.84 31.34
C GLU A 261 13.87 -24.99 30.91
N LYS A 262 13.41 -26.24 30.76
CA LYS A 262 12.06 -26.54 30.26
C LYS A 262 10.95 -25.95 31.14
N ASP A 263 11.23 -25.78 32.44
CA ASP A 263 10.32 -25.21 33.41
C ASP A 263 10.27 -23.67 33.36
N ASP A 264 11.38 -23.01 32.97
CA ASP A 264 11.46 -21.56 32.78
C ASP A 264 10.74 -21.10 31.50
N TRP A 265 10.69 -21.95 30.48
CA TRP A 265 9.96 -21.68 29.22
C TRP A 265 8.45 -21.49 29.43
N ILE A 266 7.88 -22.18 30.42
CA ILE A 266 6.45 -22.13 30.72
C ILE A 266 6.13 -20.85 31.52
N GLN A 267 7.02 -20.38 32.40
CA GLN A 267 6.74 -19.18 33.20
C GLN A 267 6.76 -17.88 32.37
N GLU A 268 7.68 -17.73 31.41
CA GLU A 268 7.73 -16.50 30.59
C GLU A 268 6.69 -16.44 29.46
N ASN A 269 6.16 -17.60 29.01
CA ASN A 269 5.07 -17.64 28.02
C ASN A 269 3.67 -17.55 28.64
N ILE A 270 3.57 -17.58 29.97
CA ILE A 270 2.36 -17.23 30.70
C ILE A 270 2.48 -15.75 31.11
N ASN A 271 2.32 -14.85 30.13
CA ASN A 271 1.84 -13.51 30.45
C ASN A 271 0.37 -13.67 30.89
N VAL A 272 0.15 -13.95 32.18
CA VAL A 272 -1.18 -13.80 32.77
C VAL A 272 -1.54 -12.33 32.67
N TRP A 273 -2.47 -12.00 31.78
CA TRP A 273 -3.23 -10.76 31.85
C TRP A 273 -4.07 -10.78 33.14
N HIS A 274 -3.48 -10.41 34.27
CA HIS A 274 -4.27 -9.96 35.42
C HIS A 274 -4.59 -8.48 35.21
N GLN A 275 -5.77 -8.22 34.67
CA GLN A 275 -6.42 -6.94 34.85
C GLN A 275 -6.93 -6.94 36.30
N GLU A 276 -6.23 -6.24 37.20
CA GLU A 276 -6.74 -5.97 38.55
C GLU A 276 -8.07 -5.19 38.41
N MET A 277 -9.17 -5.89 38.66
CA MET A 277 -10.41 -5.26 39.08
C MET A 277 -10.39 -5.09 40.60
N ASP A 278 -10.97 -3.96 41.02
CA ASP A 278 -11.59 -3.68 42.31
C ASP A 278 -10.72 -3.16 43.47
N LYS A 279 -10.83 -1.84 43.76
CA LYS A 279 -11.67 -1.30 44.86
C LYS A 279 -11.34 0.16 45.21
N HIS A 280 -12.28 1.06 44.94
CA HIS A 280 -12.58 2.16 45.86
C HIS A 280 -14.10 2.26 46.03
N TRP A 281 -14.59 1.56 47.05
CA TRP A 281 -15.78 1.91 47.81
C TRP A 281 -15.32 2.14 49.24
N GLY A 282 -15.57 3.35 49.73
CA GLY A 282 -15.15 3.88 51.03
C GLY A 282 -15.13 5.39 50.96
#